data_AF-A0A0K0EGN0-F1
#
_entry.id   AF-A0A0K0EGN0-F1
#
_cell.length_a   1.000
_cell.length_b   1.000
_cell.length_c   1.000
_cell.angle_alpha   90.00
_cell.angle_beta   90.00
_cell.angle_gamma   90.00
#
_symmetry.space_group_name_H-M   'P 1'
#
loop_
_entity.id
_entity.type
_entity.pdbx_description
1 polymer ?
#
loop_
_entity_poly.entity_id
_entity_poly.type
_entity_poly.pdbx_seq_one_letter_code
_entity_poly.pdbx_strand_id
1 'polypeptide(L)'
;MFIHFFTILLLLSNIPIGENRIQQDNCKSEKLREIILETAAIYPHQYSYQARYMKQQAEERFGNWWSAVIISEKGGYGMSAIYDQYKNTSCEITIYDVFYWLGRTS
;
A
#
# COMPACT_ATOMS: atom_id res chain seq x y z
N MET A 1 47.05 1.18 -2.77
CA MET A 1 45.84 1.92 -3.17
C MET A 1 44.66 1.00 -3.54
N PHE A 2 44.87 -0.10 -4.28
CA PHE A 2 43.80 -1.03 -4.66
C PHE A 2 43.09 -1.74 -3.48
N ILE A 3 43.81 -2.09 -2.41
CA ILE A 3 43.24 -2.83 -1.27
C ILE A 3 42.19 -1.99 -0.52
N HIS A 4 42.36 -0.66 -0.43
CA HIS A 4 41.40 0.23 0.22
C HIS A 4 40.08 0.36 -0.55
N PHE A 5 40.12 0.30 -1.87
CA PHE A 5 38.91 0.30 -2.69
C PHE A 5 38.07 -0.95 -2.46
N PHE A 6 38.71 -2.12 -2.31
CA PHE A 6 38.01 -3.37 -2.07
C PHE A 6 37.32 -3.40 -0.69
N THR A 7 37.96 -2.83 0.34
CA THR A 7 37.36 -2.72 1.68
C THR A 7 36.16 -1.76 1.71
N ILE A 8 36.19 -0.66 0.95
CA ILE A 8 35.05 0.27 0.88
C ILE A 8 33.86 -0.37 0.15
N LEU A 9 34.11 -1.15 -0.91
CA LEU A 9 33.05 -1.84 -1.65
C LEU A 9 32.32 -2.90 -0.78
N LEU A 10 33.06 -3.64 0.05
CA LEU A 10 32.48 -4.61 0.99
C LEU A 10 31.71 -3.95 2.14
N LEU A 11 32.06 -2.73 2.54
CA LEU A 11 31.30 -1.96 3.53
C LEU A 11 29.96 -1.49 2.97
N LEU A 12 29.87 -1.18 1.67
CA LEU A 12 28.65 -0.74 1.01
C LEU A 12 27.65 -1.88 0.72
N SER A 13 28.06 -3.15 0.71
CA SER A 13 27.12 -4.26 0.55
C SER A 13 26.32 -4.59 1.81
N ASN A 14 26.69 -4.04 2.97
CA ASN A 14 25.97 -4.21 4.22
C ASN A 14 24.93 -3.10 4.45
N ILE A 15 24.32 -2.56 3.40
CA ILE A 15 23.08 -1.82 3.61
C ILE A 15 22.07 -2.88 4.06
N PRO A 16 21.58 -2.86 5.31
CA PRO A 16 20.43 -3.65 5.65
C PRO A 16 19.34 -3.13 4.73
N ILE A 17 19.02 -3.91 3.69
CA ILE A 17 17.85 -3.70 2.86
C ILE A 17 16.73 -3.62 3.88
N GLY A 18 16.24 -2.39 4.10
CA GLY A 18 15.34 -2.08 5.19
C GLY A 18 14.28 -3.15 5.19
N GLU A 19 14.30 -3.97 6.25
CA GLU A 19 13.36 -5.05 6.47
C GLU A 19 12.00 -4.51 6.07
N ASN A 20 11.41 -5.03 4.99
CA ASN A 20 10.13 -4.55 4.47
C ASN A 20 9.15 -4.69 5.63
N ARG A 21 8.93 -3.62 6.41
CA ARG A 21 8.07 -3.63 7.59
C ARG A 21 6.62 -3.57 7.15
N ILE A 22 6.24 -4.50 6.29
CA ILE A 22 4.86 -4.91 6.06
C ILE A 22 4.55 -5.81 7.26
N GLN A 23 3.94 -5.22 8.28
CA GLN A 23 3.72 -5.89 9.57
C GLN A 23 2.54 -6.86 9.52
N GLN A 24 1.51 -6.52 8.75
CA GLN A 24 0.29 -7.29 8.66
C GLN A 24 -0.29 -7.15 7.26
N ASP A 25 -0.56 -8.29 6.63
CA ASP A 25 -1.09 -8.36 5.28
C ASP A 25 -2.18 -9.43 5.22
N ASN A 26 -3.39 -9.01 4.85
CA ASN A 26 -4.54 -9.86 4.64
C ASN A 26 -5.21 -9.47 3.32
N CYS A 27 -4.62 -9.94 2.22
CA CYS A 27 -5.10 -9.69 0.87
C CYS A 27 -5.55 -10.96 0.19
N LYS A 28 -6.81 -10.97 -0.26
CA LYS A 28 -7.37 -12.08 -1.06
C LYS A 28 -6.85 -12.09 -2.51
N SER A 29 -6.21 -11.02 -2.93
CA SER A 29 -5.68 -10.83 -4.29
C SER A 29 -4.37 -10.08 -4.25
N GLU A 30 -3.33 -10.68 -4.83
CA GLU A 30 -2.02 -10.02 -5.04
C GLU A 30 -2.15 -8.75 -5.87
N LYS A 31 -3.15 -8.67 -6.76
CA LYS A 31 -3.40 -7.46 -7.55
C LYS A 31 -3.95 -6.30 -6.74
N LEU A 32 -4.69 -6.57 -5.66
CA LEU A 32 -5.10 -5.50 -4.74
C LEU A 32 -3.92 -5.04 -3.87
N ARG A 33 -3.09 -5.99 -3.44
CA ARG A 33 -1.83 -5.68 -2.74
C ARG A 33 -0.94 -4.78 -3.59
N GLU A 34 -0.77 -5.10 -4.86
CA GLU A 34 0.00 -4.31 -5.83
C GLU A 34 -0.51 -2.87 -5.90
N ILE A 35 -1.82 -2.65 -5.98
CA ILE A 35 -2.41 -1.30 -5.98
C ILE A 35 -2.04 -0.54 -4.71
N ILE A 36 -2.15 -1.14 -3.53
CA ILE A 36 -1.83 -0.47 -2.26
C ILE A 36 -0.35 -0.07 -2.22
N LEU A 37 0.55 -1.00 -2.55
CA LEU A 37 1.99 -0.75 -2.54
C LEU A 37 2.42 0.30 -3.58
N GLU A 38 1.87 0.21 -4.80
CA GLU A 38 2.08 1.18 -5.87
C GLU A 38 1.63 2.59 -5.43
N THR A 39 0.44 2.69 -4.85
CA THR A 39 -0.13 3.95 -4.36
C THR A 39 0.75 4.58 -3.28
N ALA A 40 1.18 3.78 -2.30
CA ALA A 40 2.03 4.25 -1.21
C ALA A 40 3.37 4.80 -1.71
N ALA A 41 3.90 4.23 -2.80
CA ALA A 41 5.12 4.69 -3.46
C ALA A 41 4.92 5.96 -4.31
N ILE A 42 3.81 6.08 -5.05
CA ILE A 42 3.54 7.22 -5.95
C ILE A 42 3.22 8.51 -5.16
N TYR A 43 2.41 8.40 -4.10
CA TYR A 43 1.87 9.55 -3.37
C TYR A 43 2.29 9.53 -1.90
N PRO A 44 3.60 9.57 -1.56
CA PRO A 44 4.08 9.38 -0.18
C PRO A 44 3.43 10.38 0.78
N HIS A 45 2.85 9.87 1.87
CA HIS A 45 2.17 10.63 2.92
C HIS A 45 1.01 11.55 2.47
N GLN A 46 0.56 11.44 1.21
CA GLN A 46 -0.55 12.19 0.65
C GLN A 46 -1.84 11.36 0.69
N TYR A 47 -2.30 11.00 1.89
CA TYR A 47 -3.33 9.97 2.10
C TYR A 47 -4.66 10.22 1.39
N SER A 48 -5.09 11.48 1.22
CA SER A 48 -6.31 11.80 0.45
C SER A 48 -6.16 11.44 -1.03
N TYR A 49 -4.97 11.69 -1.61
CA TYR A 49 -4.66 11.31 -2.99
C TYR A 49 -4.49 9.80 -3.12
N GLN A 50 -3.83 9.17 -2.13
CA GLN A 50 -3.68 7.72 -2.08
C GLN A 50 -5.04 7.01 -2.12
N ALA A 51 -5.99 7.40 -1.25
CA ALA A 51 -7.32 6.79 -1.20
C ALA A 51 -8.10 6.96 -2.52
N ARG A 52 -8.01 8.14 -3.14
CA ARG A 52 -8.62 8.39 -4.45
C ARG A 52 -8.02 7.51 -5.54
N TYR A 53 -6.69 7.44 -5.61
CA TYR A 53 -5.99 6.65 -6.62
C TYR A 53 -6.24 5.15 -6.45
N MET A 54 -6.21 4.64 -5.22
CA MET A 54 -6.53 3.24 -4.92
C MET A 54 -7.92 2.84 -5.43
N LYS A 55 -8.93 3.67 -5.12
CA LYS A 55 -10.30 3.43 -5.59
C LYS A 55 -10.34 3.44 -7.13
N GLN A 56 -9.77 4.46 -7.75
CA GLN A 56 -9.78 4.60 -9.21
C GLN A 56 -9.10 3.40 -9.89
N GLN A 57 -7.92 2.99 -9.42
CA GLN A 57 -7.21 1.82 -9.98
C GLN A 57 -7.99 0.52 -9.79
N ALA A 58 -8.67 0.35 -8.66
CA ALA A 58 -9.51 -0.81 -8.45
C ALA A 58 -10.75 -0.80 -9.38
N GLU A 59 -11.37 0.36 -9.59
CA GLU A 59 -12.50 0.52 -10.50
C GLU A 59 -12.11 0.30 -11.97
N GLU A 60 -10.96 0.83 -12.39
CA GLU A 60 -10.41 0.65 -13.74
C GLU A 60 -10.07 -0.82 -14.03
N ARG A 61 -9.53 -1.55 -13.05
CA ARG A 61 -9.04 -2.93 -13.23
C ARG A 61 -10.12 -3.99 -13.00
N PHE A 62 -11.08 -3.75 -12.09
CA PHE A 62 -12.02 -4.78 -11.62
C PHE A 62 -13.50 -4.38 -11.72
N GLY A 63 -13.78 -3.23 -12.35
CA GLY A 63 -15.11 -2.66 -12.46
C GLY A 63 -15.52 -1.91 -11.20
N ASN A 64 -16.69 -1.28 -11.25
CA ASN A 64 -17.17 -0.33 -10.24
C ASN A 64 -17.33 -0.92 -8.82
N TRP A 65 -17.55 -0.03 -7.85
CA TRP A 65 -17.91 -0.33 -6.47
C TRP A 65 -16.75 -0.71 -5.57
N TRP A 66 -15.74 0.17 -5.53
CA TRP A 66 -14.62 0.03 -4.61
C TRP A 66 -14.59 1.16 -3.59
N SER A 67 -14.10 0.79 -2.42
CA SER A 67 -13.88 1.70 -1.31
C SER A 67 -12.45 1.54 -0.81
N ALA A 68 -11.80 2.66 -0.54
CA ALA A 68 -10.45 2.73 0.00
C ALA A 68 -10.47 3.48 1.32
N VAL A 69 -9.76 2.96 2.33
CA VAL A 69 -9.60 3.59 3.64
C VAL A 69 -8.12 3.55 4.02
N ILE A 70 -7.62 4.67 4.52
CA ILE A 70 -6.26 4.80 5.01
C ILE A 70 -6.32 5.43 6.40
N ILE A 71 -5.74 4.76 7.40
CA ILE A 71 -5.68 5.24 8.77
C ILE A 71 -4.22 5.45 9.13
N SER A 72 -3.90 6.67 9.53
CA SER A 72 -2.56 7.07 9.98
C SER A 72 -2.66 7.81 11.31
N GLU A 73 -1.51 8.13 11.90
CA GLU A 73 -1.41 9.05 13.05
C GLU A 73 -2.09 10.41 12.82
N LYS A 74 -2.21 10.85 11.55
CA LYS A 74 -2.83 12.13 11.17
C LYS A 74 -4.35 12.05 11.05
N GLY A 75 -4.93 10.86 11.22
CA GLY A 75 -6.36 10.59 11.07
C GLY A 75 -6.69 9.59 9.96
N GLY A 76 -8.00 9.42 9.73
CA GLY A 76 -8.55 8.52 8.72
C GLY A 76 -8.97 9.24 7.46
N TYR A 77 -8.64 8.65 6.31
CA TYR A 77 -9.02 9.11 4.98
C TYR A 77 -9.79 8.00 4.29
N GLY A 78 -11.05 8.26 3.94
CA GLY A 78 -11.92 7.30 3.29
C GLY A 78 -12.43 7.82 1.96
N MET A 79 -12.45 6.94 0.96
CA MET A 79 -13.14 7.17 -0.30
C MET A 79 -14.01 5.95 -0.57
N SER A 80 -15.30 6.07 -0.33
CA SER A 80 -16.24 4.97 -0.53
C SER A 80 -16.96 5.08 -1.87
N ALA A 81 -17.32 3.95 -2.43
CA ALA A 81 -18.51 3.88 -3.27
C ALA A 81 -19.69 3.58 -2.35
N ILE A 82 -20.81 4.29 -2.53
CA ILE A 82 -22.04 4.03 -1.79
C ILE A 82 -22.60 2.74 -2.37
N TYR A 83 -22.57 1.58 -1.69
CA TYR A 83 -23.53 0.47 -1.93
C TYR A 83 -23.49 -0.65 -0.87
N ASP A 84 -24.45 -1.54 -1.05
CA ASP A 84 -25.12 -2.52 -0.18
C ASP A 84 -24.25 -3.59 0.48
N GLN A 85 -24.84 -4.33 1.42
CA GLN A 85 -24.24 -5.12 2.51
C GLN A 85 -23.34 -6.34 2.14
N TYR A 86 -22.70 -6.39 0.97
CA TYR A 86 -21.96 -7.56 0.52
C TYR A 86 -20.44 -7.37 0.52
N LYS A 87 -19.79 -8.26 1.27
CA LYS A 87 -18.36 -8.39 1.49
C LYS A 87 -17.89 -9.58 0.71
N ASN A 88 -16.94 -9.46 -0.22
CA ASN A 88 -16.16 -10.67 -0.54
C ASN A 88 -14.72 -10.44 -1.01
N THR A 89 -14.36 -9.27 -1.52
CA THR A 89 -12.97 -9.01 -1.91
C THR A 89 -12.45 -7.76 -1.21
N SER A 90 -11.52 -7.95 -0.28
CA SER A 90 -10.79 -6.87 0.38
C SER A 90 -9.30 -7.23 0.50
N CYS A 91 -8.51 -6.20 0.74
CA CYS A 91 -7.08 -6.27 1.00
C CYS A 91 -6.74 -5.25 2.09
N GLU A 92 -6.03 -5.75 3.10
CA GLU A 92 -5.62 -5.01 4.29
C GLU A 92 -4.11 -5.10 4.41
N ILE A 93 -3.43 -3.96 4.50
CA ILE A 93 -1.97 -3.93 4.64
C ILE A 93 -1.59 -2.83 5.62
N THR A 94 -0.69 -3.13 6.55
CA THR A 94 -0.06 -2.11 7.41
C THR A 94 1.37 -1.85 6.94
N ILE A 95 1.66 -0.61 6.57
CA ILE A 95 2.97 -0.14 6.10
C ILE A 95 3.42 1.02 6.99
N TYR A 96 4.53 0.87 7.71
CA TYR A 96 5.06 1.91 8.63
C TYR A 96 3.99 2.55 9.53
N ASP A 97 3.20 1.71 10.21
CA ASP A 97 2.13 2.12 11.12
C ASP A 97 0.94 2.85 10.46
N VAL A 98 0.89 2.85 9.13
CA VAL A 98 -0.26 3.30 8.34
C VAL A 98 -1.05 2.07 7.88
N PHE A 99 -2.31 2.02 8.26
CA PHE A 99 -3.24 0.96 7.86
C PHE A 99 -3.92 1.33 6.54
N TYR A 100 -3.85 0.42 5.58
CA TYR A 100 -4.49 0.50 4.28
C TYR A 100 -5.57 -0.56 4.17
N TRP A 101 -6.73 -0.17 3.67
CA TRP A 101 -7.82 -1.08 3.32
C TRP A 101 -8.38 -0.71 1.94
N LEU A 102 -8.53 -1.72 1.10
CA LEU A 102 -9.18 -1.61 -0.21
C LEU A 102 -10.18 -2.75 -0.34
N GLY A 103 -11.45 -2.44 -0.55
CA GLY A 103 -12.49 -3.46 -0.61
C GLY A 103 -13.63 -3.12 -1.56
N ARG A 104 -14.22 -4.17 -2.12
CA ARG A 104 -15.43 -4.09 -2.95
C ARG A 104 -16.67 -3.96 -2.07
N THR A 105 -17.62 -3.14 -2.48
CA THR A 105 -18.88 -2.83 -1.73
C THR A 105 -20.14 -3.23 -2.50
N SER A 106 -20.07 -4.29 -3.31
CA SER A 106 -21.18 -4.85 -4.09
C SER A 106 -21.27 -6.35 -3.91
#